data_AF-A0AAU0L8Z6-F1
#
_entry.id   AF-A0AAU0L8Z6-F1
#
_cell.length_a   1.000
_cell.length_b   1.000
_cell.length_c   1.000
_cell.angle_alpha   90.00
_cell.angle_beta   90.00
_cell.angle_gamma   90.00
#
_symmetry.space_group_name_H-M   'P 1'
#
loop_
_entity.id
_entity.type
_entity.pdbx_description
1 polymer ?
#
loop_
_entity_poly.entity_id
_entity_poly.type
_entity_poly.pdbx_seq_one_letter_code
_entity_poly.pdbx_strand_id
1 'polypeptide(L)'
;MSIDSSKISYVLNKYINGEICTGFEETNTLIENLGELHSIGFDSTGDPCGHELFEKNYSINQRNQGVNLKLYTFRRKLWSSGLDFYGFRLSNILRKIDSPSNIRLFLDNHRSNGAIIINEICVCRFSYYKEKPLALTFETDIGIIDEMRNKRISTNAIHNEFSEILTQTAFKNNKKIRLLRKIIINAGHELG
;
A
#
# COMPACT_ATOMS: atom_id res chain seq x y z
N MET A 1 -4.27 1.37 -19.91
CA MET A 1 -5.11 2.53 -19.53
C MET A 1 -4.25 3.52 -18.77
N SER A 2 -4.46 4.84 -18.93
CA SER A 2 -3.69 5.84 -18.19
C SER A 2 -4.54 6.62 -17.19
N ILE A 3 -3.92 7.01 -16.07
CA ILE A 3 -4.52 7.84 -15.03
C ILE A 3 -3.59 8.99 -14.65
N ASP A 4 -4.15 10.03 -14.05
CA ASP A 4 -3.39 11.12 -13.44
C ASP A 4 -2.79 10.69 -12.10
N SER A 5 -1.62 11.22 -11.77
CA SER A 5 -0.95 11.01 -10.49
C SER A 5 -1.76 11.49 -9.28
N SER A 6 -2.66 12.46 -9.48
CA SER A 6 -3.61 12.92 -8.44
C SER A 6 -4.53 11.80 -7.95
N LYS A 7 -4.91 10.87 -8.83
CA LYS A 7 -5.76 9.72 -8.49
C LYS A 7 -5.08 8.73 -7.54
N ILE A 8 -3.74 8.68 -7.53
CA ILE A 8 -3.00 7.91 -6.53
C ILE A 8 -3.19 8.54 -5.15
N SER A 9 -3.10 9.87 -5.03
CA SER A 9 -3.33 10.55 -3.76
C SER A 9 -4.74 10.29 -3.23
N TYR A 10 -5.75 10.32 -4.10
CA TYR A 10 -7.13 9.99 -3.74
C TYR A 10 -7.23 8.59 -3.09
N VAL A 11 -6.70 7.55 -3.74
CA VAL A 11 -6.78 6.17 -3.23
C VAL A 11 -6.01 6.02 -1.91
N LEU A 12 -4.80 6.59 -1.81
CA LEU A 12 -4.02 6.52 -0.58
C LEU A 12 -4.74 7.19 0.60
N ASN A 13 -5.38 8.33 0.37
CA ASN A 13 -6.13 9.02 1.41
C ASN A 13 -7.43 8.29 1.80
N LYS A 14 -8.07 7.58 0.87
CA LYS A 14 -9.18 6.67 1.22
C LYS A 14 -8.71 5.56 2.15
N TYR A 15 -7.60 4.92 1.82
CA TYR A 15 -7.04 3.82 2.62
C TYR A 15 -6.69 4.24 4.05
N ILE A 16 -5.97 5.36 4.23
CA ILE A 16 -5.63 5.83 5.59
C ILE A 16 -6.84 6.30 6.40
N ASN A 17 -7.98 6.55 5.75
CA ASN A 17 -9.24 6.95 6.40
C ASN A 17 -10.15 5.76 6.69
N GLY A 18 -9.68 4.52 6.50
CA GLY A 18 -10.48 3.33 6.79
C GLY A 18 -11.44 2.93 5.67
N GLU A 19 -11.27 3.48 4.46
CA GLU A 19 -12.08 3.15 3.29
C GLU A 19 -11.31 2.25 2.29
N ILE A 20 -12.04 1.48 1.48
CA ILE A 20 -11.46 0.71 0.38
C ILE A 20 -11.79 1.36 -0.97
N CYS A 21 -11.00 1.03 -2.00
CA CYS A 21 -11.22 1.54 -3.35
C CYS A 21 -11.34 0.37 -4.33
N THR A 22 -12.41 0.39 -5.13
CA THR A 22 -12.63 -0.55 -6.24
C THR A 22 -12.11 -0.04 -7.58
N GLY A 23 -11.71 1.23 -7.63
CA GLY A 23 -11.24 1.91 -8.82
C GLY A 23 -10.57 3.25 -8.51
N PHE A 24 -10.13 3.95 -9.56
CA PHE A 24 -9.60 5.31 -9.49
C PHE A 24 -10.65 6.39 -9.82
N GLU A 25 -11.88 5.97 -10.09
CA GLU A 25 -13.01 6.85 -10.33
C GLU A 25 -13.58 7.31 -8.99
N GLU A 26 -13.97 8.57 -8.89
CA GLU A 26 -14.53 9.14 -7.64
C GLU A 26 -15.99 8.74 -7.42
N THR A 27 -16.61 8.12 -8.43
CA THR A 27 -17.94 7.55 -8.33
C THR A 27 -17.86 6.23 -7.58
N ASN A 28 -18.50 6.16 -6.41
CA ASN A 28 -18.74 4.93 -5.65
C ASN A 28 -19.71 4.00 -6.41
N THR A 29 -19.32 3.52 -7.58
CA THR A 29 -19.99 2.37 -8.18
C THR A 29 -19.59 1.18 -7.34
N LEU A 30 -20.45 0.83 -6.38
CA LEU A 30 -20.35 -0.43 -5.67
C LEU A 30 -20.34 -1.54 -6.72
N ILE A 31 -19.28 -2.33 -6.74
CA ILE A 31 -19.20 -3.50 -7.60
C ILE A 31 -20.11 -4.54 -6.98
N GLU A 32 -21.36 -4.57 -7.42
CA GLU A 32 -22.37 -5.52 -6.96
C GLU A 32 -22.13 -6.91 -7.54
N ASN A 33 -21.49 -6.98 -8.71
CA ASN A 33 -21.20 -8.21 -9.42
C ASN A 33 -19.72 -8.28 -9.83
N LEU A 34 -18.99 -9.25 -9.27
CA LEU A 34 -17.58 -9.48 -9.62
C LEU A 34 -17.37 -9.82 -11.11
N GLY A 35 -18.40 -10.31 -11.81
CA GLY A 35 -18.35 -10.53 -13.26
C GLY A 35 -18.13 -9.25 -14.06
N GLU A 36 -18.47 -8.08 -13.51
CA GLU A 36 -18.22 -6.77 -14.11
C GLU A 36 -16.73 -6.38 -14.06
N LEU A 37 -15.94 -6.97 -13.16
CA LEU A 37 -14.50 -6.68 -13.07
C LEU A 37 -13.76 -7.07 -14.35
N HIS A 38 -14.10 -8.22 -14.93
CA HIS A 38 -13.52 -8.64 -16.20
C HIS A 38 -13.93 -7.73 -17.36
N SER A 39 -15.18 -7.28 -17.39
CA SER A 39 -15.65 -6.40 -18.48
C SER A 39 -14.98 -5.03 -18.46
N ILE A 40 -14.57 -4.55 -17.28
CA ILE A 40 -13.78 -3.33 -17.12
C ILE A 40 -12.27 -3.59 -17.15
N GLY A 41 -11.82 -4.81 -17.45
CA GLY A 41 -10.42 -5.13 -17.73
C GLY A 41 -9.54 -5.48 -16.52
N PHE A 42 -10.13 -6.05 -15.46
CA PHE A 42 -9.35 -6.77 -14.44
C PHE A 42 -9.09 -8.22 -14.86
N ASP A 43 -7.88 -8.67 -14.59
CA ASP A 43 -7.49 -10.07 -14.64
C ASP A 43 -7.66 -10.68 -13.25
N SER A 44 -8.02 -11.97 -13.15
CA SER A 44 -8.17 -12.65 -11.85
C SER A 44 -7.28 -13.88 -11.70
N THR A 45 -6.86 -14.15 -10.47
CA THR A 45 -6.10 -15.33 -10.08
C THR A 45 -6.55 -15.84 -8.70
N GLY A 46 -6.44 -17.14 -8.47
CA GLY A 46 -6.78 -17.77 -7.18
C GLY A 46 -8.01 -18.67 -7.26
N ASP A 47 -8.65 -18.89 -6.11
CA ASP A 47 -9.84 -19.74 -5.97
C ASP A 47 -11.07 -18.87 -5.67
N PRO A 48 -12.06 -18.80 -6.57
CA PRO A 48 -13.31 -18.07 -6.33
C PRO A 48 -14.09 -18.55 -5.10
N CYS A 49 -13.91 -19.81 -4.67
CA CYS A 49 -14.54 -20.36 -3.46
C CYS A 49 -13.73 -20.05 -2.18
N GLY A 50 -12.49 -19.62 -2.34
CA GLY A 50 -11.55 -19.26 -1.29
C GLY A 50 -11.13 -17.81 -1.42
N HIS A 51 -9.83 -17.59 -1.69
CA HIS A 51 -9.28 -16.27 -1.98
C HIS A 51 -9.00 -16.11 -3.47
N GLU A 52 -9.49 -15.01 -4.03
CA GLU A 52 -9.23 -14.59 -5.40
C GLU A 52 -8.75 -13.14 -5.39
N LEU A 53 -7.79 -12.84 -6.25
CA LEU A 53 -7.19 -11.54 -6.46
C LEU A 53 -7.53 -11.07 -7.87
N PHE A 54 -8.09 -9.86 -7.97
CA PHE A 54 -8.28 -9.15 -9.23
C PHE A 54 -7.25 -8.04 -9.36
N GLU A 55 -6.63 -7.91 -10.52
CA GLU A 55 -5.58 -6.94 -10.78
C GLU A 55 -5.84 -6.16 -12.07
N LYS A 56 -5.50 -4.87 -12.06
CA LYS A 56 -5.57 -4.02 -13.24
C LYS A 56 -4.45 -3.00 -13.26
N ASN A 57 -3.71 -2.98 -14.37
CA ASN A 57 -2.55 -2.12 -14.56
C ASN A 57 -2.90 -0.76 -15.18
N TYR A 58 -2.34 0.30 -14.61
CA TYR A 58 -2.51 1.68 -15.05
C TYR A 58 -1.14 2.35 -15.24
N SER A 59 -0.93 2.96 -16.40
CA SER A 59 0.24 3.82 -16.64
C SER A 59 -0.03 5.24 -16.16
N ILE A 60 0.98 5.90 -15.61
CA ILE A 60 0.89 7.33 -15.30
C ILE A 60 1.44 8.11 -16.48
N ASN A 61 0.57 8.87 -17.15
CA ASN A 61 0.95 9.65 -18.32
C ASN A 61 2.20 10.51 -18.05
N GLN A 62 3.14 10.52 -19.00
CA GLN A 62 4.38 11.31 -19.01
C GLN A 62 5.51 10.88 -18.05
N ARG A 63 5.42 9.72 -17.40
CA ARG A 63 6.52 9.16 -16.60
C ARG A 63 6.62 7.65 -16.83
N ASN A 64 7.83 7.07 -16.75
CA ASN A 64 8.03 5.61 -16.68
C ASN A 64 7.56 5.08 -15.31
N GLN A 65 6.29 5.30 -15.01
CA GLN A 65 5.64 5.01 -13.75
C GLN A 65 4.28 4.36 -14.02
N GLY A 66 3.89 3.47 -13.14
CA GLY A 66 2.60 2.78 -13.22
C GLY A 66 2.17 2.28 -11.86
N VAL A 67 0.90 1.92 -11.78
CA VAL A 67 0.32 1.29 -10.61
C VAL A 67 -0.52 0.10 -11.03
N ASN A 68 -0.56 -0.93 -10.19
CA ASN A 68 -1.49 -2.03 -10.32
C ASN A 68 -2.49 -1.94 -9.17
N LEU A 69 -3.78 -1.81 -9.49
CA LEU A 69 -4.84 -1.84 -8.48
C LEU A 69 -5.21 -3.29 -8.21
N LYS A 70 -5.19 -3.66 -6.93
CA LYS A 70 -5.55 -4.99 -6.45
C LYS A 70 -6.88 -4.94 -5.72
N LEU A 71 -7.75 -5.90 -6.01
CA LEU A 71 -8.98 -6.15 -5.28
C LEU A 71 -8.97 -7.58 -4.76
N TYR A 72 -9.12 -7.73 -3.45
CA TYR A 72 -9.10 -9.02 -2.80
C TYR A 72 -10.51 -9.48 -2.50
N THR A 73 -10.80 -10.73 -2.85
CA THR A 73 -12.08 -11.35 -2.52
C THR A 73 -11.89 -12.57 -1.61
N PHE A 74 -12.94 -12.89 -0.88
CA PHE A 74 -13.06 -14.10 -0.09
C PHE A 74 -14.47 -14.64 -0.29
N ARG A 75 -14.59 -15.88 -0.79
CA ARG A 75 -15.88 -16.52 -1.13
C ARG A 75 -16.74 -15.61 -2.02
N ARG A 76 -16.13 -15.07 -3.09
CA ARG A 76 -16.76 -14.14 -4.05
C ARG A 76 -17.29 -12.82 -3.47
N LYS A 77 -16.83 -12.42 -2.29
CA LYS A 77 -17.10 -11.09 -1.73
C LYS A 77 -15.83 -10.28 -1.67
N LEU A 78 -15.86 -9.07 -2.22
CA LEU A 78 -14.79 -8.09 -2.03
C LEU A 78 -14.60 -7.85 -0.54
N TRP A 79 -13.35 -7.90 -0.06
CA TRP A 79 -13.06 -7.63 1.35
C TRP A 79 -11.98 -6.58 1.57
N SER A 80 -11.05 -6.37 0.63
CA SER A 80 -9.99 -5.37 0.73
C SER A 80 -9.47 -4.98 -0.66
N SER A 81 -8.58 -3.99 -0.70
CA SER A 81 -7.89 -3.53 -1.89
C SER A 81 -6.44 -3.10 -1.57
N GLY A 82 -5.63 -2.94 -2.61
CA GLY A 82 -4.22 -2.57 -2.51
C GLY A 82 -3.68 -1.94 -3.78
N LEU A 83 -2.45 -1.43 -3.72
CA LEU A 83 -1.75 -0.87 -4.87
C LEU A 83 -0.33 -1.44 -4.95
N ASP A 84 0.09 -1.87 -6.13
CA ASP A 84 1.51 -1.97 -6.45
C ASP A 84 1.98 -0.72 -7.18
N PHE A 85 3.25 -0.39 -6.97
CA PHE A 85 3.91 0.76 -7.59
C PHE A 85 5.07 0.31 -8.47
N TYR A 86 5.15 0.92 -9.65
CA TYR A 86 6.28 0.81 -10.56
C TYR A 86 6.93 2.19 -10.73
N GLY A 87 8.21 2.31 -10.41
CA GLY A 87 8.98 3.54 -10.61
C GLY A 87 8.72 4.65 -9.58
N PHE A 88 8.10 4.36 -8.43
CA PHE A 88 7.85 5.34 -7.37
C PHE A 88 8.89 5.31 -6.26
N ARG A 89 9.39 6.48 -5.87
CA ARG A 89 10.17 6.62 -4.63
C ARG A 89 9.24 6.62 -3.43
N LEU A 90 9.67 6.01 -2.33
CA LEU A 90 8.91 6.01 -1.06
C LEU A 90 8.54 7.44 -0.62
N SER A 91 9.48 8.39 -0.74
CA SER A 91 9.24 9.80 -0.42
C SER A 91 8.15 10.47 -1.26
N ASN A 92 7.86 9.95 -2.46
CA ASN A 92 6.80 10.49 -3.30
C ASN A 92 5.44 9.93 -2.89
N ILE A 93 5.39 8.66 -2.48
CA ILE A 93 4.15 8.03 -1.98
C ILE A 93 3.74 8.64 -0.65
N LEU A 94 4.69 8.80 0.29
CA LEU A 94 4.38 9.39 1.60
C LEU A 94 3.85 10.83 1.48
N ARG A 95 4.44 11.66 0.61
CA ARG A 95 3.96 13.03 0.36
C ARG A 95 2.57 13.12 -0.30
N LYS A 96 1.99 12.00 -0.72
CA LYS A 96 0.63 11.94 -1.29
C LYS A 96 -0.43 11.61 -0.24
N ILE A 97 -0.02 11.36 1.00
CA ILE A 97 -0.89 11.17 2.16
C ILE A 97 -1.06 12.55 2.79
N ASP A 98 -2.29 13.07 2.81
CA ASP A 98 -2.56 14.47 3.13
C ASP A 98 -2.66 14.73 4.63
N SER A 99 -2.73 13.66 5.44
CA SER A 99 -2.86 13.74 6.89
C SER A 99 -1.59 13.24 7.60
N PRO A 100 -1.13 13.94 8.67
CA PRO A 100 -0.16 13.38 9.59
C PRO A 100 -0.62 12.00 10.04
N SER A 101 0.30 11.03 9.97
CA SER A 101 0.01 9.64 10.27
C SER A 101 1.08 9.12 11.22
N ASN A 102 0.68 8.24 12.12
CA ASN A 102 1.61 7.51 12.96
C ASN A 102 2.25 6.39 12.14
N ILE A 103 3.58 6.42 12.01
CA ILE A 103 4.34 5.47 11.21
C ILE A 103 5.27 4.65 12.09
N ARG A 104 5.18 3.33 11.97
CA ARG A 104 6.15 2.39 12.53
C ARG A 104 7.02 1.82 11.42
N LEU A 105 8.33 1.81 11.62
CA LEU A 105 9.31 1.41 10.60
C LEU A 105 9.84 0.00 10.86
N PHE A 106 9.81 -0.84 9.83
CA PHE A 106 10.29 -2.22 9.84
C PHE A 106 11.32 -2.45 8.74
N LEU A 107 12.36 -3.23 9.03
CA LEU A 107 13.43 -3.56 8.08
C LEU A 107 13.83 -5.03 8.19
N ASP A 108 14.36 -5.57 7.09
CA ASP A 108 15.03 -6.87 7.09
C ASP A 108 16.42 -6.78 7.74
N ASN A 109 17.02 -7.94 8.01
CA ASN A 109 18.35 -8.03 8.63
C ASN A 109 19.42 -7.29 7.80
N HIS A 110 19.29 -7.30 6.47
CA HIS A 110 20.22 -6.66 5.55
C HIS A 110 19.95 -5.16 5.32
N ARG A 111 18.83 -4.65 5.85
CA ARG A 111 18.33 -3.28 5.64
C ARG A 111 18.25 -2.94 4.14
N SER A 112 17.90 -3.92 3.33
CA SER A 112 17.65 -3.82 1.89
C SER A 112 16.18 -3.66 1.60
N ASN A 113 15.32 -4.29 2.40
CA ASN A 113 13.87 -4.23 2.26
C ASN A 113 13.26 -3.82 3.58
N GLY A 114 12.04 -3.30 3.50
CA GLY A 114 11.30 -2.94 4.68
C GLY A 114 9.86 -2.63 4.39
N ALA A 115 9.19 -2.26 5.47
CA ALA A 115 7.83 -1.78 5.42
C ALA A 115 7.64 -0.66 6.42
N ILE A 116 6.64 0.17 6.15
CA ILE A 116 6.08 1.09 7.11
C ILE A 116 4.64 0.68 7.38
N ILE A 117 4.28 0.61 8.66
CA ILE A 117 2.89 0.47 9.09
C ILE A 117 2.38 1.87 9.40
N ILE A 118 1.24 2.23 8.84
CA ILE A 118 0.65 3.57 8.90
C ILE A 118 -0.71 3.45 9.61
N ASN A 119 -0.85 4.15 10.73
CA ASN A 119 -2.07 4.19 11.56
C ASN A 119 -2.61 2.79 11.96
N GLU A 120 -1.77 1.75 11.99
CA GLU A 120 -2.17 0.35 12.26
C GLU A 120 -3.21 -0.24 11.29
N ILE A 121 -3.40 0.38 10.12
CA ILE A 121 -4.44 -0.02 9.14
C ILE A 121 -3.91 -0.16 7.72
N CYS A 122 -2.72 0.38 7.42
CA CYS A 122 -2.12 0.36 6.10
C CYS A 122 -0.66 -0.04 6.20
N VAL A 123 -0.17 -0.76 5.20
CA VAL A 123 1.21 -1.21 5.09
C VAL A 123 1.76 -0.75 3.75
N CYS A 124 2.86 0.01 3.76
CA CYS A 124 3.61 0.30 2.56
C CYS A 124 4.97 -0.41 2.58
N ARG A 125 5.16 -1.36 1.67
CA ARG A 125 6.44 -2.07 1.49
C ARG A 125 7.36 -1.28 0.57
N PHE A 126 8.65 -1.35 0.82
CA PHE A 126 9.66 -0.69 0.00
C PHE A 126 10.94 -1.52 -0.07
N SER A 127 11.74 -1.26 -1.10
CA SER A 127 13.09 -1.80 -1.23
C SER A 127 14.09 -0.71 -1.56
N TYR A 128 15.35 -0.91 -1.17
CA TYR A 128 16.45 -0.06 -1.55
C TYR A 128 16.93 -0.43 -2.95
N TYR A 129 16.65 0.46 -3.92
CA TYR A 129 17.35 0.44 -5.18
C TYR A 129 18.52 1.42 -5.11
N LYS A 130 19.73 0.89 -4.99
CA LYS A 130 20.94 1.68 -4.70
C LYS A 130 20.78 2.41 -3.35
N GLU A 131 20.92 3.74 -3.33
CA GLU A 131 20.86 4.55 -2.11
C GLU A 131 19.44 5.04 -1.75
N LYS A 132 18.44 4.87 -2.62
CA LYS A 132 17.10 5.48 -2.43
C LYS A 132 16.02 4.41 -2.35
N PRO A 133 15.10 4.49 -1.37
CA PRO A 133 14.00 3.54 -1.25
C PRO A 133 12.93 3.78 -2.32
N LEU A 134 12.52 2.69 -2.98
CA LEU A 134 11.39 2.63 -3.89
C LEU A 134 10.19 2.01 -3.18
N ALA A 135 9.02 2.64 -3.31
CA ALA A 135 7.78 2.03 -2.85
C ALA A 135 7.44 0.86 -3.78
N LEU A 136 7.00 -0.24 -3.19
CA LEU A 136 6.61 -1.45 -3.90
C LEU A 136 5.11 -1.65 -3.83
N THR A 137 4.55 -1.64 -2.62
CA THR A 137 3.12 -1.89 -2.41
C THR A 137 2.54 -0.92 -1.38
N PHE A 138 1.23 -0.73 -1.40
CA PHE A 138 0.42 -0.09 -0.36
C PHE A 138 -0.85 -0.90 -0.17
N GLU A 139 -0.90 -1.68 0.91
CA GLU A 139 -1.95 -2.64 1.20
C GLU A 139 -2.73 -2.20 2.44
N THR A 140 -4.05 -2.45 2.46
CA THR A 140 -4.88 -2.14 3.63
C THR A 140 -5.19 -3.40 4.43
N ASP A 141 -5.33 -3.23 5.74
CA ASP A 141 -5.88 -4.25 6.65
C ASP A 141 -7.39 -4.08 6.86
N ILE A 142 -8.04 -3.20 6.10
CA ILE A 142 -9.46 -2.92 6.18
C ILE A 142 -10.23 -4.07 5.55
N GLY A 143 -10.91 -4.86 6.39
CA GLY A 143 -11.82 -5.90 5.96
C GLY A 143 -13.27 -5.42 5.99
N ILE A 144 -13.91 -5.28 4.83
CA ILE A 144 -15.30 -4.82 4.76
C ILE A 144 -16.34 -5.91 5.03
N ILE A 145 -15.96 -7.19 4.93
CA ILE A 145 -16.81 -8.33 5.33
C ILE A 145 -16.40 -8.85 6.70
N ASP A 146 -17.38 -9.32 7.48
CA ASP A 146 -17.19 -9.70 8.89
C ASP A 146 -16.14 -10.80 9.07
N GLU A 147 -16.08 -11.78 8.16
CA GLU A 147 -15.13 -12.89 8.22
C GLU A 147 -13.66 -12.45 8.08
N MET A 148 -13.45 -11.33 7.39
CA MET A 148 -12.12 -10.77 7.10
C MET A 148 -11.80 -9.54 7.96
N ARG A 149 -12.79 -9.00 8.67
CA ARG A 149 -12.60 -7.89 9.59
C ARG A 149 -11.62 -8.32 10.70
N ASN A 150 -10.71 -7.41 11.06
CA ASN A 150 -9.69 -7.60 12.09
C ASN A 150 -8.62 -8.67 11.81
N LYS A 151 -8.56 -9.27 10.61
CA LYS A 151 -7.51 -10.26 10.28
C LYS A 151 -6.11 -9.67 10.20
N ARG A 152 -5.99 -8.37 9.94
CA ARG A 152 -4.71 -7.62 9.87
C ARG A 152 -3.64 -8.34 9.05
N ILE A 153 -4.03 -8.88 7.89
CA ILE A 153 -3.20 -9.78 7.09
C ILE A 153 -1.88 -9.13 6.68
N SER A 154 -1.93 -7.87 6.20
CA SER A 154 -0.77 -7.13 5.74
C SER A 154 0.17 -6.81 6.90
N THR A 155 -0.35 -6.30 8.01
CA THR A 155 0.44 -6.02 9.23
C THR A 155 1.07 -7.30 9.79
N ASN A 156 0.32 -8.40 9.88
CA ASN A 156 0.84 -9.68 10.37
C ASN A 156 1.97 -10.22 9.48
N ALA A 157 1.87 -10.06 8.16
CA ALA A 157 2.95 -10.42 7.24
C ALA A 157 4.23 -9.62 7.53
N ILE A 158 4.11 -8.31 7.83
CA ILE A 158 5.27 -7.48 8.19
C ILE A 158 5.94 -7.96 9.48
N HIS A 159 5.15 -8.28 10.51
CA HIS A 159 5.69 -8.78 11.78
C HIS A 159 6.42 -10.12 11.64
N ASN A 160 6.03 -10.96 10.68
CA ASN A 160 6.69 -12.24 10.43
C ASN A 160 7.99 -12.10 9.62
N GLU A 161 8.09 -11.08 8.76
CA GLU A 161 9.21 -10.93 7.81
C GLU A 161 10.26 -9.92 8.25
N PHE A 162 9.89 -8.91 9.03
CA PHE A 162 10.73 -7.76 9.33
C PHE A 162 10.81 -7.46 10.83
N SER A 163 11.88 -6.79 11.23
CA SER A 163 12.08 -6.31 12.60
C SER A 163 11.76 -4.82 12.71
N GLU A 164 11.06 -4.46 13.78
CA GLU A 164 10.73 -3.07 14.07
C GLU A 164 11.95 -2.26 14.54
N ILE A 165 12.04 -1.02 14.08
CA ILE A 165 13.12 -0.09 14.43
C ILE A 165 12.62 0.92 15.47
N LEU A 166 12.73 0.54 16.74
CA LEU A 166 12.22 1.33 17.88
C LEU A 166 13.22 2.33 18.49
N THR A 167 14.54 2.15 18.29
CA THR A 167 15.54 2.86 19.11
C THR A 167 16.20 4.03 18.40
N GLN A 168 16.28 5.19 19.08
CA GLN A 168 17.01 6.38 18.61
C GLN A 168 18.47 6.08 18.22
N THR A 169 19.11 5.13 18.90
CA THR A 169 20.49 4.70 18.64
C THR A 169 20.63 4.06 17.25
N ALA A 170 19.67 3.23 16.82
CA ALA A 170 19.66 2.65 15.48
C ALA A 170 19.59 3.75 14.40
N PHE A 171 18.84 4.82 14.66
CA PHE A 171 18.79 5.99 13.78
C PHE A 171 20.13 6.71 13.72
N LYS A 172 20.86 6.92 14.82
CA LYS A 172 22.13 7.67 14.78
C LYS A 172 23.21 6.96 13.97
N ASN A 173 23.29 5.63 14.08
CA ASN A 173 24.44 4.86 13.60
C ASN A 173 24.30 4.33 12.16
N ASN A 174 23.14 4.46 11.51
CA ASN A 174 22.93 3.91 10.17
C ASN A 174 22.38 4.92 9.15
N LYS A 175 23.14 5.16 8.07
CA LYS A 175 22.81 6.12 7.00
C LYS A 175 21.44 5.85 6.35
N LYS A 176 21.08 4.59 6.09
CA LYS A 176 19.80 4.20 5.48
C LYS A 176 18.63 4.52 6.41
N ILE A 177 18.74 4.12 7.68
CA ILE A 177 17.71 4.37 8.70
C ILE A 177 17.51 5.89 8.90
N ARG A 178 18.58 6.69 8.93
CA ARG A 178 18.47 8.17 8.97
C ARG A 178 17.74 8.73 7.77
N LEU A 179 18.01 8.21 6.58
CA LEU A 179 17.35 8.65 5.36
C LEU A 179 15.86 8.36 5.42
N LEU A 180 15.45 7.17 5.89
CA LEU A 180 14.03 6.82 6.06
C LEU A 180 13.34 7.74 7.06
N ARG A 181 13.96 7.97 8.22
CA ARG A 181 13.44 8.93 9.21
C ARG A 181 13.26 10.32 8.61
N LYS A 182 14.25 10.80 7.85
CA LYS A 182 14.14 12.10 7.17
C LYS A 182 13.01 12.11 6.15
N ILE A 183 12.84 11.04 5.37
CA ILE A 183 11.77 10.90 4.39
C ILE A 183 10.40 10.99 5.07
N ILE A 184 10.21 10.26 6.18
CA ILE A 184 8.96 10.23 6.96
C ILE A 184 8.64 11.60 7.54
N ILE A 185 9.59 12.22 8.24
CA ILE A 185 9.39 13.54 8.87
C ILE A 185 9.16 14.62 7.81
N ASN A 186 9.92 14.62 6.71
CA ASN A 186 9.75 15.60 5.65
C ASN A 186 8.43 15.44 4.88
N ALA A 187 7.78 14.28 4.97
CA ALA A 187 6.44 14.07 4.43
C ALA A 187 5.34 14.53 5.40
N GLY A 188 5.69 14.99 6.62
CA GLY A 188 4.73 15.47 7.61
C GLY A 188 4.15 14.37 8.50
N HIS A 189 4.80 13.19 8.57
CA HIS A 189 4.34 12.07 9.39
C HIS A 189 5.20 11.91 10.65
N GLU A 190 4.59 11.29 11.66
CA GLU A 190 5.22 11.01 12.94
C GLU A 190 5.80 9.60 12.94
N LEU A 191 6.95 9.45 13.59
CA LEU A 191 7.56 8.14 13.78
C LEU A 191 7.24 7.68 15.19
N GLY A 192 6.48 6.59 15.29
CA GLY A 192 6.11 5.94 16.55
C GLY A 192 7.26 5.21 17.24
#